data_AF-A0A382YKJ0-F1
#
_entry.id   AF-A0A382YKJ0-F1
#
_cell.length_a   1.000
_cell.length_b   1.000
_cell.length_c   1.000
_cell.angle_alpha   90.00
_cell.angle_beta   90.00
_cell.angle_gamma   90.00
#
_symmetry.space_group_name_H-M   'P 1'
#
loop_
_entity.id
_entity.type
_entity.pdbx_description
1 polymer ?
#
loop_
_entity_poly.entity_id
_entity_poly.type
_entity_poly.pdbx_seq_one_letter_code
_entity_poly.pdbx_strand_id
1 'polypeptide(L)'
;PVIYRINYQGEIIERTRLPLINKDWEAITADASSFYIADVGNNKGKREQVEIHKVNRSNVNDITSITLKYEGNDASNNIPYAHDFDSEAMVKHGDDLLLFSKSWKTGITHIYKVNEDEAEQTISTFASIDGLPGVVTGVDFDQHQNRFVITGYKSDPFGNFATFMAQVSSDFALLDVWPLEQYKQVEGICVDNSGTYWFSEEATEGRKASLSSARVMP
;
A
#
# COMPACT_ATOMS: atom_id res chain seq x y z
N PRO A 1 17.44 -3.17 -5.54
CA PRO A 1 16.59 -2.20 -4.82
C PRO A 1 17.17 -1.93 -3.43
N VAL A 2 16.72 -0.87 -2.76
CA VAL A 2 17.24 -0.40 -1.47
C VAL A 2 16.08 -0.09 -0.54
N ILE A 3 16.11 -0.60 0.70
CA ILE A 3 15.27 -0.10 1.78
C ILE A 3 15.94 1.14 2.37
N TYR A 4 15.17 2.20 2.54
CA TYR A 4 15.61 3.43 3.18
C TYR A 4 15.03 3.53 4.58
N ARG A 5 15.87 3.82 5.58
CA ARG A 5 15.39 4.30 6.88
C ARG A 5 15.46 5.81 6.87
N ILE A 6 14.34 6.45 7.18
CA ILE A 6 14.21 7.91 7.24
C ILE A 6 13.95 8.35 8.68
N ASN A 7 14.43 9.53 9.06
CA ASN A 7 14.04 10.17 10.33
C ASN A 7 12.79 11.04 10.14
N TYR A 8 12.29 11.62 11.24
CA TYR A 8 11.10 12.50 11.23
C TYR A 8 11.29 13.83 10.46
N GLN A 9 12.52 14.16 10.05
CA GLN A 9 12.82 15.30 9.18
C GLN A 9 12.81 14.89 7.69
N GLY A 10 12.52 13.62 7.38
CA GLY A 10 12.56 13.08 6.02
C GLY A 10 13.97 12.80 5.50
N GLU A 11 14.98 12.82 6.37
CA GLU A 11 16.37 12.58 5.99
C GLU A 11 16.65 11.07 5.96
N ILE A 12 17.33 10.60 4.91
CA ILE A 12 17.76 9.21 4.81
C ILE A 12 18.94 8.96 5.75
N ILE A 13 18.71 8.19 6.80
CA ILE A 13 19.70 7.83 7.81
C ILE A 13 20.32 6.44 7.60
N GLU A 14 19.70 5.58 6.80
CA GLU A 14 20.25 4.26 6.46
C GLU A 14 19.81 3.81 5.06
N ARG A 15 20.67 3.03 4.39
CA ARG A 15 20.43 2.43 3.07
C ARG A 15 20.81 0.96 3.12
N THR A 16 19.82 0.10 2.92
CA THR A 16 20.00 -1.36 2.97
C THR A 16 19.73 -1.94 1.60
N ARG A 17 20.78 -2.34 0.89
CA ARG A 17 20.67 -2.94 -0.45
C ARG A 17 20.20 -4.39 -0.32
N LEU A 18 19.20 -4.75 -1.13
CA LEU A 18 18.65 -6.10 -1.18
C LEU A 18 19.07 -6.83 -2.46
N PRO A 19 19.35 -8.14 -2.38
CA PRO A 19 19.64 -9.01 -3.53
C PRO A 19 18.36 -9.40 -4.29
N LEU A 20 17.51 -8.41 -4.60
CA LEU A 20 16.26 -8.58 -5.33
C LEU A 20 16.27 -7.77 -6.63
N ILE A 21 15.29 -7.98 -7.48
CA ILE A 21 14.97 -7.11 -8.62
C ILE A 21 13.67 -6.41 -8.28
N ASN A 22 13.61 -5.09 -8.46
CA ASN A 22 12.34 -4.36 -8.34
C ASN A 22 11.66 -4.39 -9.70
N LYS A 23 10.49 -5.04 -9.77
CA LYS A 23 9.63 -5.01 -10.94
C LYS A 23 8.56 -3.94 -10.80
N ASP A 24 7.79 -3.95 -9.72
CA ASP A 24 6.80 -2.91 -9.37
C ASP A 24 6.51 -2.94 -7.86
N TRP A 25 7.42 -2.37 -7.07
CA TRP A 25 7.31 -2.33 -5.60
C TRP A 25 6.40 -1.21 -5.13
N GLU A 26 5.34 -1.56 -4.42
CA GLU A 26 4.29 -0.61 -4.02
C GLU A 26 4.26 -0.33 -2.52
N ALA A 27 4.45 -1.37 -1.70
CA ALA A 27 4.31 -1.25 -0.25
C ALA A 27 5.43 -1.96 0.52
N ILE A 28 5.69 -1.46 1.72
CA ILE A 28 6.56 -2.10 2.71
C ILE A 28 5.92 -2.03 4.10
N THR A 29 5.92 -3.15 4.81
CA THR A 29 5.57 -3.23 6.24
C THR A 29 6.56 -4.12 6.97
N ALA A 30 6.41 -4.30 8.29
CA ALA A 30 7.35 -5.10 9.08
C ALA A 30 6.68 -5.69 10.32
N ASP A 31 7.23 -6.81 10.79
CA ASP A 31 7.07 -7.29 12.15
C ASP A 31 8.41 -7.24 12.91
N ALA A 32 8.49 -7.89 14.08
CA ALA A 32 9.72 -7.93 14.88
C ALA A 32 10.93 -8.57 14.17
N SER A 33 10.70 -9.46 13.21
CA SER A 33 11.70 -10.34 12.59
C SER A 33 11.92 -10.09 11.10
N SER A 34 10.92 -9.60 10.39
CA SER A 34 10.90 -9.51 8.92
C SER A 34 10.40 -8.16 8.42
N PHE A 35 10.97 -7.71 7.30
CA PHE A 35 10.33 -6.76 6.40
C PHE A 35 9.51 -7.53 5.38
N TYR A 36 8.37 -6.96 4.98
CA TYR A 36 7.51 -7.46 3.93
C TYR A 36 7.46 -6.42 2.83
N ILE A 37 7.82 -6.80 1.62
CA ILE A 37 7.91 -5.89 0.46
C ILE A 37 6.96 -6.40 -0.61
N ALA A 38 5.99 -5.60 -1.00
CA ALA A 38 5.00 -5.97 -1.99
C ALA A 38 5.48 -5.55 -3.40
N ASP A 39 5.98 -6.50 -4.18
CA ASP A 39 6.18 -6.36 -5.64
C ASP A 39 4.89 -6.75 -6.36
N VAL A 40 3.89 -5.88 -6.24
CA VAL A 40 2.48 -6.19 -6.54
C VAL A 40 1.82 -5.26 -7.53
N GLY A 41 2.48 -4.17 -7.90
CA GLY A 41 1.96 -3.19 -8.85
C GLY A 41 1.60 -3.86 -10.18
N ASN A 42 0.40 -3.56 -10.65
CA ASN A 42 -0.18 -4.15 -11.85
C ASN A 42 -1.13 -3.19 -12.57
N ASN A 43 -0.84 -1.89 -12.56
CA ASN A 43 -1.58 -0.82 -13.24
C ASN A 43 -2.07 -1.13 -14.67
N LYS A 44 -1.28 -1.92 -15.44
CA LYS A 44 -1.60 -2.33 -16.82
C LYS A 44 -2.44 -3.61 -16.92
N GLY A 45 -2.62 -4.32 -15.81
CA GLY A 45 -3.36 -5.57 -15.71
C GLY A 45 -2.70 -6.75 -16.40
N LYS A 46 -1.39 -6.68 -16.67
CA LYS A 46 -0.66 -7.67 -17.47
C LYS A 46 0.14 -8.68 -16.67
N ARG A 47 0.21 -8.54 -15.34
CA ARG A 47 0.83 -9.54 -14.47
C ARG A 47 -0.21 -10.59 -14.08
N GLU A 48 0.06 -11.84 -14.46
CA GLU A 48 -0.72 -13.00 -14.03
C GLU A 48 -0.41 -13.37 -12.56
N GLN A 49 0.83 -13.10 -12.14
CA GLN A 49 1.30 -13.30 -10.77
C GLN A 49 2.11 -12.10 -10.27
N VAL A 50 2.04 -11.90 -8.97
CA VAL A 50 2.77 -10.88 -8.22
C VAL A 50 3.48 -11.52 -7.02
N GLU A 51 4.38 -10.80 -6.37
CA GLU A 51 5.20 -11.36 -5.29
C GLU A 51 5.22 -10.46 -4.06
N ILE A 52 5.26 -11.09 -2.88
CA ILE A 52 5.67 -10.44 -1.64
C ILE A 52 6.98 -11.06 -1.18
N HIS A 53 7.98 -10.23 -0.93
CA HIS A 53 9.27 -10.67 -0.39
C HIS A 53 9.29 -10.48 1.13
N LYS A 54 9.43 -11.58 1.86
CA LYS A 54 9.70 -11.62 3.30
C LYS A 54 11.22 -11.63 3.51
N VAL A 55 11.76 -10.52 4.02
CA VAL A 55 13.20 -10.30 4.21
C VAL A 55 13.52 -10.32 5.69
N ASN A 56 14.43 -11.19 6.13
CA ASN A 56 14.87 -11.24 7.52
C ASN A 56 15.61 -9.95 7.91
N ARG A 57 15.18 -9.32 9.02
CA ARG A 57 15.74 -8.04 9.49
C ARG A 57 17.18 -8.16 10.00
N SER A 58 17.58 -9.34 10.49
CA SER A 58 18.93 -9.61 11.00
C SER A 58 19.89 -10.06 9.90
N ASN A 59 19.37 -10.60 8.79
CA ASN A 59 20.16 -11.00 7.64
C ASN A 59 19.37 -10.75 6.35
N VAL A 60 19.62 -9.62 5.70
CA VAL A 60 18.86 -9.21 4.51
C VAL A 60 19.12 -10.04 3.25
N ASN A 61 20.02 -11.04 3.32
CA ASN A 61 20.19 -12.05 2.27
C ASN A 61 19.29 -13.27 2.47
N ASP A 62 18.70 -13.43 3.66
CA ASP A 62 17.69 -14.44 3.95
C ASP A 62 16.31 -13.88 3.55
N ILE A 63 15.85 -14.33 2.38
CA ILE A 63 14.64 -13.85 1.72
C ILE A 63 13.82 -15.04 1.27
N THR A 64 12.54 -15.03 1.62
CA THR A 64 11.52 -15.92 1.06
C THR A 64 10.52 -15.09 0.27
N SER A 65 10.14 -15.56 -0.93
CA SER A 65 9.09 -14.92 -1.74
C SER A 65 7.80 -15.72 -1.67
N ILE A 66 6.68 -15.02 -1.59
CA ILE A 66 5.33 -15.55 -1.69
C ILE A 66 4.76 -15.11 -3.03
N THR A 67 4.40 -16.07 -3.88
CA THR A 67 3.77 -15.81 -5.19
C THR A 67 2.27 -15.77 -5.04
N LEU A 68 1.64 -14.71 -5.54
CA LEU A 68 0.20 -14.49 -5.45
C LEU A 68 -0.42 -14.45 -6.85
N LYS A 69 -1.59 -15.08 -6.97
CA LYS A 69 -2.51 -14.91 -8.10
C LYS A 69 -3.84 -14.39 -7.54
N TYR A 70 -4.43 -13.38 -8.18
CA TYR A 70 -5.77 -12.95 -7.81
C TYR A 70 -6.80 -13.90 -8.41
N GLU A 71 -7.75 -14.37 -7.60
CA GLU A 71 -8.85 -15.20 -8.06
C GLU A 71 -9.64 -14.48 -9.16
N GLY A 72 -9.86 -15.16 -10.29
CA GLY A 72 -10.60 -14.61 -11.42
C GLY A 72 -9.83 -13.62 -12.30
N ASN A 73 -8.56 -13.34 -12.03
CA ASN A 73 -7.74 -12.50 -12.90
C ASN A 73 -7.47 -13.16 -14.25
N ASP A 74 -7.79 -12.45 -15.32
CA ASP A 74 -7.42 -12.79 -16.69
C ASP A 74 -6.60 -11.64 -17.29
N ALA A 75 -5.29 -11.74 -17.15
CA ALA A 75 -4.35 -10.71 -17.60
C ALA A 75 -4.42 -10.44 -19.11
N SER A 76 -4.87 -11.41 -19.89
CA SER A 76 -5.04 -11.26 -21.34
C SER A 76 -6.18 -10.30 -21.68
N ASN A 77 -7.24 -10.29 -20.87
CA ASN A 77 -8.46 -9.51 -21.09
C ASN A 77 -8.52 -8.19 -20.30
N ASN A 78 -7.62 -7.98 -19.34
CA ASN A 78 -7.55 -6.71 -18.60
C ASN A 78 -7.21 -5.53 -19.51
N ILE A 79 -7.92 -4.42 -19.30
CA ILE A 79 -7.68 -3.12 -19.93
C ILE A 79 -6.85 -2.28 -18.95
N PRO A 80 -5.69 -1.71 -19.35
CA PRO A 80 -4.87 -0.87 -18.48
C PRO A 80 -5.66 0.23 -17.79
N TYR A 81 -5.46 0.41 -16.47
CA TYR A 81 -6.18 1.38 -15.63
C TYR A 81 -7.72 1.23 -15.68
N ALA A 82 -8.22 0.03 -15.95
CA ALA A 82 -9.64 -0.29 -16.01
C ALA A 82 -9.91 -1.77 -15.63
N HIS A 83 -9.26 -2.24 -14.56
CA HIS A 83 -9.45 -3.55 -13.92
C HIS A 83 -9.21 -3.43 -12.41
N ASP A 84 -9.56 -4.46 -11.64
CA ASP A 84 -9.41 -4.43 -10.16
C ASP A 84 -8.29 -5.36 -9.65
N PHE A 85 -7.63 -6.10 -10.55
CA PHE A 85 -6.53 -7.02 -10.23
C PHE A 85 -5.17 -6.30 -10.09
N ASP A 86 -5.13 -5.31 -9.21
CA ASP A 86 -3.99 -4.47 -8.88
C ASP A 86 -3.99 -4.20 -7.37
N SER A 87 -2.83 -4.13 -6.74
CA SER A 87 -2.71 -3.76 -5.32
C SER A 87 -1.54 -2.81 -5.16
N GLU A 88 -1.70 -1.80 -4.30
CA GLU A 88 -0.63 -0.86 -4.01
C GLU A 88 -0.37 -0.67 -2.51
N ALA A 89 -1.24 -1.21 -1.64
CA ALA A 89 -1.14 -0.99 -0.20
C ALA A 89 -1.11 -2.32 0.58
N MET A 90 -0.26 -2.40 1.62
CA MET A 90 -0.07 -3.58 2.44
C MET A 90 0.23 -3.21 3.89
N VAL A 91 -0.34 -3.94 4.84
CA VAL A 91 -0.08 -3.77 6.28
C VAL A 91 -0.04 -5.11 7.01
N LYS A 92 0.89 -5.24 7.97
CA LYS A 92 0.92 -6.35 8.92
C LYS A 92 0.11 -5.96 10.15
N HIS A 93 -1.01 -6.63 10.39
CA HIS A 93 -1.92 -6.34 11.50
C HIS A 93 -2.20 -7.61 12.32
N GLY A 94 -1.67 -7.66 13.54
CA GLY A 94 -1.65 -8.89 14.32
C GLY A 94 -0.88 -9.98 13.57
N ASP A 95 -1.50 -11.15 13.43
CA ASP A 95 -0.93 -12.27 12.66
C ASP A 95 -1.25 -12.19 11.16
N ASP A 96 -2.15 -11.30 10.73
CA ASP A 96 -2.57 -11.19 9.34
C ASP A 96 -1.64 -10.25 8.54
N LEU A 97 -1.20 -10.69 7.37
CA LEU A 97 -0.67 -9.82 6.32
C LEU A 97 -1.80 -9.48 5.34
N LEU A 98 -2.18 -8.21 5.30
CA LEU A 98 -3.31 -7.72 4.52
C LEU A 98 -2.83 -6.92 3.31
N LEU A 99 -3.37 -7.23 2.14
CA LEU A 99 -3.11 -6.55 0.88
C LEU A 99 -4.38 -5.86 0.40
N PHE A 100 -4.27 -4.62 -0.09
CA PHE A 100 -5.39 -3.76 -0.47
C PHE A 100 -5.29 -3.39 -1.94
N SER A 101 -6.39 -3.58 -2.67
CA SER A 101 -6.41 -3.37 -4.11
C SER A 101 -6.43 -1.88 -4.49
N LYS A 102 -5.79 -1.59 -5.63
CA LYS A 102 -5.98 -0.35 -6.38
C LYS A 102 -7.03 -0.60 -7.47
N SER A 103 -8.30 -0.61 -7.08
CA SER A 103 -9.39 -0.97 -7.97
C SER A 103 -9.73 0.13 -8.98
N TRP A 104 -9.15 0.04 -10.17
CA TRP A 104 -9.35 1.04 -11.23
C TRP A 104 -10.75 1.01 -11.86
N LYS A 105 -11.40 -0.15 -11.88
CA LYS A 105 -12.68 -0.32 -12.60
C LYS A 105 -13.87 -0.03 -11.71
N THR A 106 -13.90 -0.63 -10.51
CA THR A 106 -15.05 -0.51 -9.62
C THR A 106 -14.88 0.61 -8.60
N GLY A 107 -13.65 1.00 -8.27
CA GLY A 107 -13.36 1.89 -7.14
C GLY A 107 -13.59 1.25 -5.76
N ILE A 108 -14.01 -0.03 -5.71
CA ILE A 108 -14.21 -0.77 -4.46
C ILE A 108 -12.87 -1.39 -4.08
N THR A 109 -12.30 -0.99 -2.95
CA THR A 109 -11.04 -1.58 -2.47
C THR A 109 -11.32 -2.97 -1.92
N HIS A 110 -10.75 -3.99 -2.57
CA HIS A 110 -10.73 -5.36 -2.11
C HIS A 110 -9.55 -5.58 -1.18
N ILE A 111 -9.78 -6.38 -0.14
CA ILE A 111 -8.78 -6.73 0.85
C ILE A 111 -8.54 -8.23 0.76
N TYR A 112 -7.28 -8.61 0.71
CA TYR A 112 -6.84 -9.99 0.62
C TYR A 112 -6.03 -10.35 1.87
N LYS A 113 -6.23 -11.56 2.38
CA LYS A 113 -5.33 -12.16 3.37
C LYS A 113 -4.27 -12.97 2.67
N VAL A 114 -3.01 -12.80 3.05
CA VAL A 114 -1.89 -13.58 2.54
C VAL A 114 -1.47 -14.61 3.59
N ASN A 115 -1.45 -15.88 3.21
CA ASN A 115 -0.89 -16.95 4.04
C ASN A 115 0.63 -16.96 3.90
N GLU A 116 1.36 -16.54 4.92
CA GLU A 116 2.82 -16.46 4.87
C GLU A 116 3.53 -17.81 4.77
N ASP A 117 2.85 -18.90 5.13
CA ASP A 117 3.40 -20.26 5.12
C ASP A 117 3.24 -20.95 3.75
N GLU A 118 2.53 -20.32 2.82
CA GLU A 118 2.31 -20.82 1.45
C GLU A 118 3.13 -20.03 0.43
N ALA A 119 4.13 -20.68 -0.16
CA ALA A 119 5.02 -20.06 -1.15
C ALA A 119 4.31 -19.65 -2.45
N GLU A 120 3.20 -20.32 -2.82
CA GLU A 120 2.34 -19.93 -3.93
C GLU A 120 0.88 -20.10 -3.51
N GLN A 121 0.04 -19.09 -3.76
CA GLN A 121 -1.38 -19.11 -3.42
C GLN A 121 -2.23 -18.28 -4.38
N THR A 122 -3.49 -18.67 -4.52
CA THR A 122 -4.53 -17.85 -5.16
C THR A 122 -5.32 -17.15 -4.07
N ILE A 123 -5.28 -15.82 -4.06
CA ILE A 123 -5.99 -14.99 -3.08
C ILE A 123 -7.35 -14.56 -3.62
N SER A 124 -8.37 -14.65 -2.77
CA SER A 124 -9.72 -14.17 -3.02
C SER A 124 -10.08 -13.04 -2.07
N THR A 125 -11.06 -12.22 -2.44
CA THR A 125 -11.49 -11.08 -1.63
C THR A 125 -11.99 -11.56 -0.27
N PHE A 126 -11.29 -11.17 0.78
CA PHE A 126 -11.65 -11.44 2.18
C PHE A 126 -12.65 -10.41 2.71
N ALA A 127 -12.43 -9.14 2.39
CA ALA A 127 -13.28 -8.02 2.75
C ALA A 127 -13.21 -6.93 1.67
N SER A 128 -14.08 -5.93 1.74
CA SER A 128 -14.07 -4.80 0.83
C SER A 128 -14.41 -3.50 1.54
N ILE A 129 -13.88 -2.39 1.05
CA ILE A 129 -14.22 -1.02 1.45
C ILE A 129 -14.88 -0.35 0.25
N ASP A 130 -16.09 0.15 0.44
CA ASP A 130 -16.83 0.96 -0.55
C ASP A 130 -16.95 2.40 -0.05
N GLY A 131 -17.19 3.33 -0.97
CA GLY A 131 -17.40 4.76 -0.68
C GLY A 131 -16.14 5.61 -0.59
N LEU A 132 -14.95 5.05 -0.84
CA LEU A 132 -13.73 5.85 -0.95
C LEU A 132 -13.78 6.78 -2.18
N PRO A 133 -13.25 8.02 -2.11
CA PRO A 133 -13.34 8.97 -3.23
C PRO A 133 -12.53 8.60 -4.49
N GLY A 134 -11.58 7.67 -4.34
CA GLY A 134 -10.65 7.26 -5.39
C GLY A 134 -9.91 5.99 -5.01
N VAL A 135 -8.86 5.69 -5.76
CA VAL A 135 -8.09 4.46 -5.60
C VAL A 135 -7.15 4.56 -4.40
N VAL A 136 -6.89 3.43 -3.75
CA VAL A 136 -6.00 3.32 -2.58
C VAL A 136 -4.55 3.16 -3.03
N THR A 137 -3.65 3.84 -2.33
CA THR A 137 -2.20 3.83 -2.58
C THR A 137 -1.40 3.48 -1.34
N GLY A 138 -1.93 3.77 -0.15
CA GLY A 138 -1.25 3.48 1.11
C GLY A 138 -2.22 3.07 2.21
N VAL A 139 -1.74 2.24 3.12
CA VAL A 139 -2.48 1.83 4.33
C VAL A 139 -1.51 1.59 5.48
N ASP A 140 -1.92 1.98 6.68
CA ASP A 140 -1.30 1.52 7.92
C ASP A 140 -2.37 1.39 9.03
N PHE A 141 -2.00 0.81 10.17
CA PHE A 141 -2.91 0.59 11.28
C PHE A 141 -2.58 1.48 12.49
N ASP A 142 -3.54 2.29 12.91
CA ASP A 142 -3.46 3.10 14.12
C ASP A 142 -3.85 2.27 15.35
N GLN A 143 -2.83 1.78 16.05
CA GLN A 143 -2.98 1.02 17.30
C GLN A 143 -3.61 1.84 18.45
N HIS A 144 -3.52 3.18 18.43
CA HIS A 144 -4.09 4.03 19.49
C HIS A 144 -5.59 4.17 19.35
N GLN A 145 -6.09 4.12 18.11
CA GLN A 145 -7.49 4.35 17.79
C GLN A 145 -8.20 3.10 17.26
N ASN A 146 -7.47 1.99 17.12
CA ASN A 146 -7.94 0.69 16.64
C ASN A 146 -8.65 0.76 15.28
N ARG A 147 -7.95 1.35 14.29
CA ARG A 147 -8.48 1.59 12.94
C ARG A 147 -7.38 1.66 11.91
N PHE A 148 -7.70 1.34 10.67
CA PHE A 148 -6.83 1.58 9.53
C PHE A 148 -6.87 3.05 9.12
N VAL A 149 -5.74 3.53 8.62
CA VAL A 149 -5.61 4.83 7.97
C VAL A 149 -5.15 4.59 6.54
N ILE A 150 -5.87 5.17 5.60
CA ILE A 150 -5.69 4.95 4.17
C ILE A 150 -5.37 6.28 3.48
N THR A 151 -4.47 6.24 2.51
CA THR A 151 -4.28 7.30 1.53
C THR A 151 -4.68 6.83 0.15
N GLY A 152 -5.09 7.78 -0.67
CA GLY A 152 -5.43 7.52 -2.05
C GLY A 152 -5.72 8.79 -2.80
N TYR A 153 -6.05 8.64 -4.08
CA TYR A 153 -6.45 9.75 -4.92
C TYR A 153 -7.42 9.32 -6.00
N LYS A 154 -8.15 10.30 -6.53
CA LYS A 154 -8.76 10.21 -7.85
C LYS A 154 -7.94 11.04 -8.82
N SER A 155 -7.53 10.46 -9.94
CA SER A 155 -6.87 11.17 -11.03
C SER A 155 -7.81 11.36 -12.22
N ASP A 156 -7.57 12.41 -13.01
CA ASP A 156 -8.22 12.62 -14.29
C ASP A 156 -7.20 12.61 -15.46
N PRO A 157 -7.67 12.51 -16.72
CA PRO A 157 -6.78 12.50 -17.89
C PRO A 157 -5.99 13.80 -18.10
N PHE A 158 -6.28 14.87 -17.36
CA PHE A 158 -5.59 16.16 -17.43
C PHE A 158 -4.49 16.29 -16.38
N GLY A 159 -4.25 15.25 -15.57
CA GLY A 159 -3.23 15.25 -14.53
C GLY A 159 -3.66 15.97 -13.25
N ASN A 160 -4.96 16.18 -13.04
CA ASN A 160 -5.47 16.64 -11.75
C ASN A 160 -5.62 15.46 -10.80
N PHE A 161 -5.34 15.71 -9.53
CA PHE A 161 -5.46 14.74 -8.45
C PHE A 161 -6.38 15.31 -7.36
N ALA A 162 -7.35 14.50 -6.93
CA ALA A 162 -8.15 14.73 -5.75
C ALA A 162 -7.73 13.71 -4.69
N THR A 163 -6.72 14.10 -3.91
CA THR A 163 -6.08 13.30 -2.88
C THR A 163 -6.94 13.24 -1.63
N PHE A 164 -6.96 12.10 -0.95
CA PHE A 164 -7.67 11.94 0.30
C PHE A 164 -6.86 11.11 1.31
N MET A 165 -7.25 11.28 2.57
CA MET A 165 -6.95 10.38 3.66
C MET A 165 -8.28 9.88 4.23
N ALA A 166 -8.33 8.62 4.66
CA ALA A 166 -9.52 8.04 5.26
C ALA A 166 -9.18 7.24 6.51
N GLN A 167 -10.13 7.19 7.45
CA GLN A 167 -10.12 6.22 8.54
C GLN A 167 -11.14 5.14 8.26
N VAL A 168 -10.74 3.90 8.50
CA VAL A 168 -11.55 2.70 8.28
C VAL A 168 -11.46 1.85 9.54
N SER A 169 -12.59 1.36 10.03
CA SER A 169 -12.63 0.53 11.24
C SER A 169 -11.87 -0.79 11.06
N SER A 170 -11.61 -1.49 12.16
CA SER A 170 -10.97 -2.82 12.13
C SER A 170 -11.76 -3.89 11.37
N ASP A 171 -13.06 -3.67 11.15
CA ASP A 171 -13.97 -4.49 10.34
C ASP A 171 -14.25 -3.91 8.94
N PHE A 172 -13.41 -2.97 8.50
CA PHE A 172 -13.40 -2.40 7.15
C PHE A 172 -14.58 -1.50 6.78
N ALA A 173 -15.28 -0.95 7.76
CA ALA A 173 -16.28 0.09 7.53
C ALA A 173 -15.59 1.46 7.40
N LEU A 174 -15.98 2.22 6.36
CA LEU A 174 -15.51 3.60 6.18
C LEU A 174 -16.05 4.49 7.31
N LEU A 175 -15.16 5.17 8.03
CA LEU A 175 -15.49 6.04 9.15
C LEU A 175 -15.46 7.50 8.75
N ASP A 176 -14.30 7.97 8.30
CA ASP A 176 -14.03 9.37 8.00
C ASP A 176 -13.21 9.50 6.72
N VAL A 177 -13.39 10.61 6.01
CA VAL A 177 -12.64 10.96 4.80
C VAL A 177 -12.30 12.45 4.83
N TRP A 178 -11.03 12.76 4.61
CA TRP A 178 -10.53 14.14 4.52
C TRP A 178 -9.84 14.37 3.17
N PRO A 179 -10.22 15.42 2.43
CA PRO A 179 -9.45 15.84 1.27
C PRO A 179 -8.10 16.40 1.71
N LEU A 180 -7.06 16.03 0.97
CA LEU A 180 -5.70 16.56 1.13
C LEU A 180 -5.43 17.57 0.01
N GLU A 181 -6.13 18.70 0.02
CA GLU A 181 -6.19 19.68 -1.10
C GLU A 181 -4.82 20.24 -1.54
N GLN A 182 -3.85 20.26 -0.64
CA GLN A 182 -2.50 20.75 -0.94
C GLN A 182 -1.64 19.71 -1.67
N TYR A 183 -2.07 18.45 -1.67
CA TYR A 183 -1.30 17.29 -2.13
C TYR A 183 -1.91 16.67 -3.39
N LYS A 184 -1.10 15.94 -4.16
CA LYS A 184 -1.48 15.26 -5.41
C LYS A 184 -1.28 13.73 -5.31
N GLN A 185 -0.11 13.23 -5.65
CA GLN A 185 0.17 11.80 -5.62
C GLN A 185 0.71 11.42 -4.24
N VAL A 186 -0.18 11.31 -3.25
CA VAL A 186 0.18 10.71 -1.96
C VAL A 186 0.13 9.20 -2.11
N GLU A 187 1.26 8.56 -1.87
CA GLU A 187 1.45 7.12 -2.09
C GLU A 187 1.54 6.38 -0.76
N GLY A 188 2.61 6.61 0.01
CA GLY A 188 2.83 5.96 1.30
C GLY A 188 2.17 6.68 2.49
N ILE A 189 1.74 5.89 3.48
CA ILE A 189 1.33 6.35 4.81
C ILE A 189 1.89 5.41 5.89
N CYS A 190 2.25 5.95 7.05
CA CYS A 190 2.50 5.19 8.27
C CYS A 190 2.06 5.94 9.53
N VAL A 191 1.74 5.20 10.59
CA VAL A 191 1.36 5.72 11.90
C VAL A 191 2.51 5.49 12.87
N ASP A 192 3.00 6.56 13.48
CA ASP A 192 4.07 6.44 14.47
C ASP A 192 3.55 6.08 15.87
N ASN A 193 4.48 5.81 16.80
CA ASN A 193 4.17 5.42 18.17
C ASN A 193 3.38 6.48 18.97
N SER A 194 3.24 7.72 18.46
CA SER A 194 2.44 8.78 19.07
C SER A 194 1.03 8.92 18.49
N GLY A 195 0.70 8.09 17.49
CA GLY A 195 -0.54 8.21 16.71
C GLY A 195 -0.49 9.34 15.68
N THR A 196 0.70 9.78 15.27
CA THR A 196 0.86 10.78 14.20
C THR A 196 0.94 10.06 12.86
N TYR A 197 0.16 10.54 11.90
CA TYR A 197 0.12 9.99 10.54
C TYR A 197 1.16 10.69 9.70
N TRP A 198 2.11 9.94 9.17
CA TRP A 198 3.13 10.40 8.26
C TRP A 198 2.80 9.90 6.86
N PHE A 199 2.88 10.77 5.86
CA PHE A 199 2.55 10.40 4.49
C PHE A 199 3.48 11.09 3.50
N SER A 200 3.77 10.40 2.40
CA SER A 200 4.69 10.85 1.37
C SER A 200 3.98 11.19 0.08
N GLU A 201 4.39 12.30 -0.53
CA GLU A 201 3.93 12.72 -1.85
C GLU A 201 5.05 12.52 -2.88
N GLU A 202 4.71 11.93 -4.04
CA GLU A 202 5.62 11.81 -5.17
C GLU A 202 5.93 13.18 -5.80
N ALA A 203 7.13 13.32 -6.35
CA ALA A 203 7.47 14.47 -7.18
C ALA A 203 6.65 14.45 -8.48
N THR A 204 6.04 15.58 -8.82
CA THR A 204 5.41 15.79 -10.14
C THR A 204 6.10 16.94 -10.85
N GLU A 205 5.74 17.21 -12.11
CA GLU A 205 6.20 18.43 -12.78
C GLU A 205 5.84 19.66 -11.93
N GLY A 206 6.86 20.45 -11.58
CA GLY A 206 6.72 21.64 -10.73
C GLY A 206 6.53 21.40 -9.23
N ARG A 207 6.55 20.16 -8.73
CA ARG A 207 6.40 19.82 -7.31
C ARG A 207 7.45 18.82 -6.84
N LYS A 208 8.17 19.13 -5.77
CA LYS A 208 9.12 18.21 -5.16
C LYS A 208 8.39 17.16 -4.34
N ALA A 209 8.95 15.96 -4.28
CA ALA A 209 8.50 14.95 -3.33
C ALA A 209 8.56 15.51 -1.89
N SER A 210 7.63 15.11 -1.05
CA SER A 210 7.53 15.60 0.32
C SER A 210 7.20 14.47 1.30
N LEU A 211 7.61 14.66 2.56
CA LEU A 211 7.13 13.90 3.70
C LEU A 211 6.39 14.88 4.60
N SER A 212 5.14 14.60 4.90
CA SER A 212 4.27 15.43 5.73
C SER A 212 3.69 14.61 6.88
N SER A 213 3.13 15.29 7.87
CA SER A 213 2.42 14.64 8.95
C SER A 213 1.17 15.37 9.38
N ALA A 214 0.22 14.61 9.91
CA ALA A 214 -1.03 15.09 10.47
C ALA A 214 -1.38 14.30 11.73
N ARG A 215 -2.18 14.91 12.60
CA ARG A 215 -2.74 14.23 13.77
C ARG A 215 -4.24 14.41 13.76
N VAL A 216 -4.97 13.30 13.79
CA VAL A 216 -6.42 13.30 13.94
C VAL A 216 -6.72 13.25 15.44
N MET A 217 -7.15 14.38 15.98
CA MET A 217 -7.59 14.46 17.37
C MET A 217 -8.97 13.79 17.49
N PRO A 218 -9.21 12.99 18.55
CA PRO A 218 -10.52 12.40 18.84
C PRO A 218 -11.63 13.44 19.05
#